data_AF-F4P9K8-F1
#
_entry.id   AF-F4P9K8-F1
#
_cell.length_a   1.000
_cell.length_b   1.000
_cell.length_c   1.000
_cell.angle_alpha   90.00
_cell.angle_beta   90.00
_cell.angle_gamma   90.00
#
_symmetry.space_group_name_H-M   'P 1'
#
loop_
_entity.id
_entity.type
_entity.pdbx_description
1 polymer ?
#
loop_
_entity_poly.entity_id
_entity_poly.type
_entity_poly.pdbx_seq_one_letter_code
_entity_poly.pdbx_strand_id
1 'polypeptide(L)'
;MTTAAGIADGALDNERCPVCKSDRYLNPTMRLLVSPCFHKMCESCINRLFLSGPAPCPICKVTLRKSNFVSQTFDDLYVEKEIQIRKKVGRYFNKRLEDFAGNLRLYNDYLEEVEEICRLFNPTWSL
;
A
#
# COMPACT_ATOMS: atom_id res chain seq x y z
N MET A 1 -19.97 35.70 -14.59
CA MET A 1 -19.18 35.31 -13.42
C MET A 1 -19.64 33.93 -12.98
N THR A 2 -18.97 32.88 -13.42
CA THR A 2 -19.15 31.53 -12.86
C THR A 2 -17.82 30.82 -13.06
N THR A 3 -17.01 30.86 -12.02
CA THR A 3 -15.71 30.18 -11.92
C THR A 3 -15.95 28.68 -11.83
N ALA A 4 -15.51 27.94 -12.84
CA ALA A 4 -15.31 26.49 -12.72
C ALA A 4 -14.13 26.28 -11.76
N ALA A 5 -14.46 25.91 -10.52
CA ALA A 5 -13.46 25.42 -9.58
C ALA A 5 -12.92 24.10 -10.13
N GLY A 6 -11.64 24.10 -10.51
CA GLY A 6 -10.88 22.89 -10.79
C GLY A 6 -10.90 22.02 -9.54
N ILE A 7 -11.57 20.88 -9.64
CA ILE A 7 -11.47 19.80 -8.66
C ILE A 7 -10.12 19.13 -8.91
N ALA A 8 -9.30 19.07 -7.85
CA ALA A 8 -7.93 18.59 -7.88
C ALA A 8 -7.74 17.30 -8.70
N ASP A 9 -6.92 17.40 -9.74
CA ASP A 9 -6.50 16.31 -10.65
C ASP A 9 -5.75 15.14 -9.96
N GLY A 10 -5.54 15.18 -8.64
CA GLY A 10 -4.79 14.15 -7.91
C GLY A 10 -5.60 12.92 -7.47
N ALA A 11 -6.94 13.01 -7.43
CA ALA A 11 -7.78 11.91 -6.92
C ALA A 11 -8.23 10.93 -8.01
N LEU A 12 -8.44 11.39 -9.24
CA LEU A 12 -8.95 10.59 -10.36
C LEU A 12 -7.89 9.63 -10.94
N ASP A 13 -6.62 10.03 -10.94
CA ASP A 13 -5.53 9.19 -11.46
C ASP A 13 -5.29 7.91 -10.63
N ASN A 14 -5.76 7.88 -9.39
CA ASN A 14 -5.70 6.71 -8.51
C ASN A 14 -6.74 5.63 -8.82
N GLU A 15 -7.69 5.92 -9.73
CA GLU A 15 -8.79 5.03 -10.11
C GLU A 15 -8.67 4.48 -11.54
N ARG A 16 -7.55 4.77 -12.23
CA ARG A 16 -7.29 4.31 -13.58
C ARG A 16 -6.31 3.14 -13.61
N CYS A 17 -6.61 2.13 -14.42
CA CYS A 17 -5.68 1.02 -14.64
C CYS A 17 -4.52 1.46 -15.55
N PRO A 18 -3.24 1.27 -15.16
CA PRO A 18 -2.08 1.72 -15.93
C PRO A 18 -1.87 0.93 -17.24
N VAL A 19 -2.50 -0.25 -17.38
CA VAL A 19 -2.33 -1.12 -18.57
C VAL A 19 -3.39 -0.84 -19.63
N CYS A 20 -4.67 -0.83 -19.25
CA CYS A 20 -5.77 -0.61 -20.20
C CYS A 20 -6.30 0.82 -20.23
N LYS A 21 -5.82 1.69 -19.32
CA LYS A 21 -6.25 3.10 -19.16
C LYS A 21 -7.75 3.27 -18.91
N SER A 22 -8.46 2.19 -18.60
CA SER A 22 -9.86 2.23 -18.22
C SER A 22 -9.99 2.83 -16.83
N ASP A 23 -11.06 3.59 -16.67
CA ASP A 23 -11.37 4.36 -15.47
C ASP A 23 -12.53 3.72 -14.71
N ARG A 24 -12.48 3.78 -13.37
CA ARG A 24 -13.56 3.27 -12.51
C ARG A 24 -14.82 4.10 -12.64
N TYR A 25 -14.69 5.40 -12.94
CA TYR A 25 -15.83 6.29 -13.20
C TYR A 25 -16.71 5.78 -14.36
N LEU A 26 -16.08 5.31 -15.44
CA LEU A 26 -16.78 4.79 -16.62
C LEU A 26 -17.25 3.34 -16.45
N ASN A 27 -16.62 2.57 -15.57
CA ASN A 27 -16.94 1.17 -15.34
C ASN A 27 -17.00 0.88 -13.83
N PRO A 28 -18.13 1.15 -13.16
CA PRO A 28 -18.24 1.03 -11.70
C PRO A 28 -18.02 -0.39 -11.16
N THR A 29 -18.21 -1.42 -11.99
CA THR A 29 -17.98 -2.83 -11.65
C THR A 29 -16.51 -3.24 -11.72
N MET A 30 -15.64 -2.38 -12.28
CA MET A 30 -14.21 -2.65 -12.39
C MET A 30 -13.56 -2.66 -11.01
N ARG A 31 -12.90 -3.78 -10.70
CA ARG A 31 -12.11 -3.93 -9.47
C ARG A 31 -10.64 -3.68 -9.75
N LEU A 32 -10.07 -2.70 -9.04
CA LEU A 32 -8.63 -2.49 -8.96
C LEU A 32 -8.08 -3.30 -7.80
N LEU A 33 -7.06 -4.10 -8.07
CA LEU A 33 -6.33 -4.87 -7.07
C LEU A 33 -4.90 -4.34 -6.96
N VAL A 34 -4.28 -4.57 -5.80
CA VAL A 34 -2.95 -4.08 -5.46
C VAL A 34 -2.01 -5.26 -5.32
N SER A 35 -0.81 -5.12 -5.90
CA SER A 35 0.29 -6.09 -5.78
C SER A 35 1.21 -5.79 -4.59
N PRO A 36 2.08 -6.72 -4.17
CA PRO A 36 3.07 -6.49 -3.11
C PRO A 36 4.12 -5.42 -3.45
N CYS A 37 4.28 -5.08 -4.74
CA CYS A 37 5.10 -3.93 -5.16
C CYS A 37 4.31 -2.61 -5.17
N PHE A 38 3.12 -2.57 -4.55
CA PHE A 38 2.26 -1.39 -4.40
C PHE A 38 1.81 -0.75 -5.73
N HIS A 39 1.60 -1.56 -6.76
CA HIS A 39 1.02 -1.10 -8.03
C HIS A 39 -0.41 -1.62 -8.20
N LYS A 40 -1.33 -0.72 -8.57
CA LYS A 40 -2.74 -0.99 -8.86
C LYS A 40 -2.94 -1.47 -10.29
N MET A 41 -3.77 -2.49 -10.49
CA MET A 41 -4.18 -2.99 -11.82
C MET A 41 -5.61 -3.52 -11.78
N CYS A 42 -6.35 -3.42 -12.89
CA CYS A 42 -7.69 -4.00 -12.93
C CYS A 42 -7.65 -5.53 -13.05
N GLU A 43 -8.68 -6.18 -12.50
CA GLU A 43 -8.81 -7.65 -12.48
C GLU A 43 -8.67 -8.28 -13.88
N SER A 44 -9.27 -7.68 -14.90
CA SER A 44 -9.17 -8.16 -16.30
C SER A 44 -7.73 -8.11 -16.84
N CYS A 45 -6.97 -7.05 -16.52
CA CYS A 45 -5.57 -6.96 -16.94
C CYS A 45 -4.69 -7.97 -16.20
N ILE A 46 -4.95 -8.19 -14.91
CA ILE A 46 -4.23 -9.20 -14.12
C ILE A 46 -4.49 -10.60 -14.70
N ASN A 47 -5.75 -10.94 -14.97
CA ASN A 47 -6.11 -12.24 -15.53
C ASN A 47 -5.44 -12.50 -16.89
N ARG A 48 -5.31 -11.47 -17.73
CA ARG A 48 -4.67 -11.59 -19.04
C ARG A 48 -3.15 -11.69 -18.96
N LEU A 49 -2.50 -10.82 -18.16
CA LEU A 49 -1.03 -10.74 -18.09
C LEU A 49 -0.39 -11.92 -17.36
N PHE A 50 -1.08 -12.46 -16.35
CA PHE A 50 -0.56 -13.55 -15.51
C PHE A 50 -1.18 -14.91 -15.87
N LEU A 51 -1.83 -15.04 -17.04
CA LEU A 51 -2.45 -16.29 -17.49
C LEU A 51 -1.41 -17.39 -17.71
N SER A 52 -0.28 -17.05 -18.33
CA SER A 52 0.79 -17.98 -18.68
C SER A 52 1.73 -18.30 -17.52
N GLY A 53 1.46 -17.80 -16.31
CA GLY A 53 2.27 -18.03 -15.12
C GLY A 53 2.84 -16.75 -14.50
N PRO A 54 3.90 -16.85 -13.68
CA PRO A 54 4.56 -15.70 -13.08
C PRO A 54 5.10 -14.75 -14.15
N ALA A 55 4.80 -13.46 -14.03
CA ALA A 55 5.18 -12.44 -14.98
C ALA A 55 5.72 -11.19 -14.26
N PRO A 56 6.53 -10.35 -14.91
CA PRO A 56 7.00 -9.11 -14.32
C PRO A 56 5.87 -8.07 -14.23
N CYS A 57 5.83 -7.32 -13.13
CA CYS A 57 4.99 -6.13 -13.00
C CYS A 57 5.27 -5.17 -14.17
N PRO A 58 4.26 -4.62 -14.86
CA PRO A 58 4.48 -3.75 -16.00
C PRO A 58 5.24 -2.46 -15.66
N ILE A 59 5.14 -2.00 -14.39
CA ILE A 59 5.72 -0.74 -13.92
C ILE A 59 7.13 -0.95 -13.36
N CYS A 60 7.31 -1.75 -12.31
CA CYS A 60 8.60 -1.93 -11.64
C CYS A 60 9.34 -3.23 -11.98
N LYS A 61 8.80 -4.06 -12.88
CA LYS A 61 9.39 -5.32 -13.35
C LYS A 61 9.64 -6.42 -12.30
N VAL A 62 9.20 -6.23 -11.05
CA VAL A 62 9.20 -7.29 -10.02
C VAL A 62 8.37 -8.47 -10.49
N THR A 63 8.89 -9.70 -10.38
CA THR A 63 8.15 -10.91 -10.77
C THR A 63 7.04 -11.18 -9.77
N LEU A 64 5.80 -11.29 -10.26
CA LEU A 64 4.60 -11.48 -9.46
C LEU A 64 3.79 -12.68 -9.96
N ARG A 65 2.91 -13.21 -9.11
CA ARG A 65 1.88 -14.20 -9.46
C ARG A 65 0.51 -13.56 -9.32
N LYS A 66 -0.48 -14.12 -10.03
CA LYS A 66 -1.89 -13.69 -9.93
C LYS A 66 -2.40 -13.67 -8.48
N SER A 67 -2.04 -14.66 -7.66
CA SER A 67 -2.46 -14.75 -6.25
C SER A 67 -1.86 -13.68 -5.34
N ASN A 68 -0.85 -12.93 -5.79
CA ASN A 68 -0.28 -11.84 -5.01
C ASN A 68 -1.13 -10.57 -5.04
N PHE A 69 -2.09 -10.46 -5.96
CA PHE A 69 -2.97 -9.30 -6.05
C PHE A 69 -4.15 -9.43 -5.09
N VAL A 70 -4.32 -8.43 -4.22
CA VAL A 70 -5.36 -8.38 -3.19
C VAL A 70 -6.19 -7.13 -3.35
N SER A 71 -7.46 -7.16 -2.93
CA SER A 71 -8.30 -5.97 -2.86
C SER A 71 -7.71 -4.96 -1.88
N GLN A 72 -7.65 -3.70 -2.29
CA GLN A 72 -7.19 -2.61 -1.45
C GLN A 72 -8.18 -2.38 -0.30
N THR A 73 -7.67 -2.17 0.93
CA THR A 73 -8.51 -1.86 2.10
C THR A 73 -8.63 -0.36 2.38
N PHE A 74 -7.56 0.40 2.12
CA PHE A 74 -7.51 1.86 2.28
C PHE A 74 -7.25 2.54 0.95
N ASP A 75 -7.91 3.66 0.64
CA ASP A 75 -7.73 4.36 -0.65
C ASP A 75 -6.28 4.77 -0.94
N ASP A 76 -5.56 5.15 0.12
CA ASP A 76 -4.14 5.51 0.08
C ASP A 76 -3.23 4.28 0.23
N LEU A 77 -2.39 4.05 -0.79
CA LEU A 77 -1.40 2.96 -0.80
C LEU A 77 -0.26 3.19 0.19
N TYR A 78 0.02 4.44 0.56
CA TYR A 78 1.01 4.76 1.57
C TYR A 78 0.60 4.18 2.94
N VAL A 79 -0.67 4.37 3.32
CA VAL A 79 -1.23 3.83 4.57
C VAL A 79 -1.17 2.30 4.57
N GLU A 80 -1.53 1.67 3.46
CA GLU A 80 -1.44 0.21 3.31
C GLU A 80 0.02 -0.28 3.49
N LYS A 81 1.00 0.40 2.87
CA LYS A 81 2.42 0.06 2.99
C LYS A 81 2.91 0.20 4.42
N GLU A 82 2.57 1.29 5.07
CA GLU A 82 2.91 1.56 6.46
C GLU A 82 2.34 0.49 7.41
N ILE A 83 1.06 0.13 7.25
CA ILE A 83 0.42 -0.93 8.04
C ILE A 83 1.12 -2.27 7.84
N GLN A 84 1.52 -2.61 6.62
CA GLN A 84 2.28 -3.84 6.36
C GLN A 84 3.65 -3.83 7.06
N ILE A 85 4.35 -2.69 7.07
CA ILE A 85 5.62 -2.52 7.78
C ILE A 85 5.40 -2.64 9.29
N ARG A 86 4.45 -1.90 9.87
CA ARG A 86 4.10 -1.96 11.30
C ARG A 86 3.73 -3.38 11.75
N LYS A 87 2.91 -4.09 10.97
CA LYS A 87 2.55 -5.51 11.23
C LYS A 87 3.76 -6.44 11.15
N LYS A 88 4.76 -6.12 10.32
CA LYS A 88 5.99 -6.93 10.22
C LYS A 88 6.91 -6.64 11.41
N VAL A 89 7.14 -5.38 11.74
CA VAL A 89 7.99 -4.96 12.86
C VAL A 89 7.39 -5.44 14.18
N GLY A 90 6.09 -5.21 14.42
CA GLY A 90 5.41 -5.64 15.65
C GLY A 90 5.37 -7.16 15.87
N ARG A 91 5.63 -7.98 14.84
CA ARG A 91 5.82 -9.43 15.01
C ARG A 91 7.16 -9.80 15.64
N TYR A 92 8.20 -8.99 15.43
CA TYR A 92 9.53 -9.20 16.00
C TYR A 92 9.75 -8.38 17.28
N PHE A 93 9.16 -7.19 17.36
CA PHE A 93 9.30 -6.24 18.45
C PHE A 93 8.00 -6.17 19.26
N ASN A 94 7.71 -7.22 20.03
CA ASN A 94 6.45 -7.40 20.75
C ASN A 94 6.57 -7.31 22.29
N LYS A 95 7.61 -6.66 22.82
CA LYS A 95 7.77 -6.47 24.27
C LYS A 95 6.60 -5.66 24.85
N ARG A 96 6.12 -6.08 26.01
CA ARG A 96 5.02 -5.46 26.76
C ARG A 96 5.57 -4.74 27.99
N LEU A 97 4.77 -3.89 28.62
CA LEU A 97 5.15 -3.16 29.85
C LEU A 97 5.65 -4.11 30.97
N GLU A 98 5.12 -5.33 31.01
CA GLU A 98 5.52 -6.40 31.94
C GLU A 98 7.02 -6.77 31.79
N ASP A 99 7.57 -6.71 30.58
CA ASP A 99 8.99 -6.99 30.29
C ASP A 99 9.93 -5.89 30.82
N PHE A 100 9.38 -4.76 31.26
CA PHE A 100 10.11 -3.62 31.83
C PHE A 100 9.86 -3.46 33.34
N ALA A 101 9.38 -4.50 34.02
CA ALA A 101 9.06 -4.48 35.45
C ALA A 101 8.10 -3.34 35.86
N GLY A 102 7.21 -2.93 34.96
CA GLY A 102 6.26 -1.82 35.20
C GLY A 102 6.86 -0.42 35.04
N ASN A 103 8.09 -0.28 34.56
CA ASN A 103 8.70 1.01 34.30
C ASN A 103 8.17 1.64 33.00
N LEU A 104 7.26 2.60 33.14
CA LEU A 104 6.61 3.28 32.01
C LEU A 104 7.59 4.07 31.12
N ARG A 105 8.65 4.65 31.71
CA ARG A 105 9.60 5.46 30.94
C ARG A 105 10.39 4.61 29.96
N LEU A 106 10.98 3.52 30.44
CA LEU A 106 11.73 2.58 29.60
C LEU A 106 10.85 1.94 28.52
N TYR A 107 9.59 1.67 28.84
CA TYR A 107 8.64 1.15 27.86
C TYR A 107 8.34 2.18 26.76
N ASN A 108 8.12 3.46 27.11
CA ASN A 108 7.92 4.51 26.12
C ASN A 108 9.17 4.76 25.27
N ASP A 109 10.36 4.75 25.87
CA ASP A 109 11.63 4.85 25.14
C ASP A 109 11.76 3.71 24.11
N TYR A 110 11.43 2.48 24.51
CA TYR A 110 11.38 1.32 23.60
C TYR A 110 10.34 1.48 22.48
N LEU A 111 9.14 2.00 22.76
CA LEU A 111 8.13 2.24 21.72
C LEU A 111 8.62 3.25 20.68
N GLU A 112 9.32 4.31 21.11
CA GLU A 112 9.91 5.28 20.19
C GLU A 112 11.02 4.65 19.33
N GLU A 113 11.86 3.78 19.91
CA GLU A 113 12.84 3.01 19.14
C GLU A 113 12.18 2.11 18.07
N VAL A 114 11.05 1.47 18.40
CA VAL A 114 10.29 0.64 17.45
C VAL A 114 9.68 1.49 16.32
N GLU A 115 9.19 2.69 16.63
CA GLU A 115 8.71 3.65 15.63
C GLU A 115 9.84 4.15 14.72
N GLU A 116 11.03 4.41 15.27
CA GLU A 116 12.23 4.77 14.51
C GLU A 116 12.61 3.66 13.52
N ILE A 117 12.57 2.39 13.97
CA ILE A 117 12.77 1.24 13.09
C ILE A 117 11.70 1.20 11.98
N CYS A 118 10.43 1.43 12.31
CA CYS A 118 9.37 1.51 11.30
C CYS A 118 9.62 2.62 10.27
N ARG A 119 10.05 3.82 10.72
CA ARG A 119 10.43 4.96 9.86
C ARG A 119 11.55 4.59 8.90
N LEU A 120 12.60 3.89 9.35
CA LEU A 120 13.72 3.47 8.49
C LEU A 120 13.28 2.55 7.34
N PHE A 121 12.25 1.72 7.56
CA PHE A 121 11.71 0.86 6.51
C PHE A 121 10.72 1.57 5.57
N ASN A 122 10.31 2.81 5.90
CA ASN A 122 9.43 3.61 5.05
C ASN A 122 10.09 4.94 4.62
N PRO A 123 10.71 5.01 3.43
CA PRO A 123 11.45 6.20 2.96
C PRO A 123 10.59 7.45 2.71
N THR A 124 9.27 7.34 2.86
CA THR A 124 8.32 8.43 2.65
C THR A 124 7.93 9.15 3.94
N TRP A 125 8.41 8.70 5.11
CA TRP A 125 8.21 9.32 6.43
C TRP A 125 9.31 10.33 6.79
N SER A 126 10.22 10.60 5.84
CA SER A 126 11.35 11.53 5.98
C SER A 126 10.93 12.97 5.65
N LEU A 127 9.95 13.52 6.36
CA LEU A 127 9.61 14.95 6.35
C LEU A 127 9.19 15.40 7.76
#